data_AF-C5LZI6-F1
#
_entry.id   AF-C5LZI6-F1
#
_cell.length_a   1.000
_cell.length_b   1.000
_cell.length_c   1.000
_cell.angle_alpha   90.00
_cell.angle_beta   90.00
_cell.angle_gamma   90.00
#
_symmetry.space_group_name_H-M   'P 1'
#
loop_
_entity.id
_entity.type
_entity.pdbx_description
1 polymer ?
#
loop_
_entity_poly.entity_id
_entity_poly.type
_entity_poly.pdbx_seq_one_letter_code
_entity_poly.pdbx_strand_id
1 'polypeptide(L)'
;MHFIGELKTLRRTGWVRSGVPNPESDCDHMHRCAVLAMLTPHDKKDFDRGRTIRMALVHDVAEAVAGDITPFCGVSKEEKHKLEREVVVVVFDLGSRETAQEIEDLWNEFEAGVSQEAIYAKDIDKFEMVLQAFEYEKAHEGFDNNGRMFLM
;
A
#
# COMPACT_ATOMS: atom_id res chain seq x y z
N MET A 1 -14.39 8.24 10.08
CA MET A 1 -14.26 7.60 8.74
C MET A 1 -13.81 8.56 7.62
N HIS A 2 -13.52 9.84 7.88
CA HIS A 2 -13.21 10.78 6.81
C HIS A 2 -11.78 10.62 6.29
N PHE A 3 -10.83 10.30 7.17
CA PHE A 3 -9.42 10.16 6.79
C PHE A 3 -9.16 9.01 5.81
N ILE A 4 -9.76 7.83 6.00
CA ILE A 4 -9.63 6.74 5.01
C ILE A 4 -10.16 7.16 3.62
N GLY A 5 -11.09 8.10 3.55
CA GLY A 5 -11.58 8.63 2.29
C GLY A 5 -10.49 9.32 1.46
N GLU A 6 -9.47 9.90 2.10
CA GLU A 6 -8.36 10.58 1.44
C GLU A 6 -7.53 9.63 0.56
N LEU A 7 -7.45 8.34 0.92
CA LEU A 7 -6.76 7.30 0.14
C LEU A 7 -7.39 7.04 -1.23
N LYS A 8 -8.64 7.48 -1.45
CA LYS A 8 -9.32 7.39 -2.75
C LYS A 8 -8.86 8.48 -3.72
N THR A 9 -8.39 9.60 -3.18
CA THR A 9 -7.97 10.77 -3.94
C THR A 9 -6.45 10.94 -3.97
N LEU A 10 -5.75 10.37 -2.99
CA LEU A 10 -4.31 10.26 -2.97
C LEU A 10 -3.84 9.36 -4.11
N ARG A 11 -2.97 9.89 -4.97
CA ARG A 11 -2.43 9.21 -6.14
C ARG A 11 -1.05 8.69 -5.80
N ARG A 12 -0.74 7.46 -6.22
CA ARG A 12 0.59 6.91 -5.98
C ARG A 12 1.68 7.78 -6.60
N THR A 13 2.49 8.38 -5.74
CA THR A 13 3.53 9.36 -6.03
C THR A 13 4.55 8.81 -7.02
N GLY A 14 4.84 7.51 -6.99
CA GLY A 14 5.72 6.85 -7.98
C GLY A 14 5.24 7.04 -9.42
N TRP A 15 3.95 6.82 -9.68
CA TRP A 15 3.36 6.97 -11.01
C TRP A 15 3.20 8.43 -11.42
N VAL A 16 2.81 9.30 -10.48
CA VAL A 16 2.73 10.76 -10.70
C VAL A 16 4.08 11.30 -11.16
N ARG A 17 5.17 10.92 -10.48
CA ARG A 17 6.54 11.32 -10.84
C ARG A 17 6.99 10.76 -12.19
N SER A 18 6.48 9.59 -12.56
CA SER A 18 6.75 8.96 -13.84
C SER A 18 5.90 9.51 -14.99
N GLY A 19 5.03 10.49 -14.72
CA GLY A 19 4.19 11.14 -15.73
C GLY A 19 3.05 10.27 -16.25
N VAL A 20 2.67 9.20 -15.52
CA VAL A 20 1.54 8.34 -15.89
C VAL A 20 0.25 9.17 -15.85
N PRO A 21 -0.56 9.18 -16.92
CA PRO A 21 -1.84 9.87 -16.92
C PRO A 21 -2.87 9.12 -16.07
N ASN A 22 -3.58 9.84 -15.19
CA ASN A 22 -4.60 9.27 -14.29
C ASN A 22 -4.10 8.04 -13.51
N PRO A 23 -3.03 8.18 -12.72
CA PRO A 23 -2.48 7.05 -11.96
C PRO A 23 -3.48 6.54 -10.93
N GLU A 24 -3.31 5.28 -10.53
CA GLU A 24 -4.10 4.64 -9.48
C GLU A 24 -4.01 5.43 -8.16
N SER A 25 -5.04 5.25 -7.32
CA SER A 25 -5.01 5.69 -5.93
C SER A 25 -4.47 4.59 -5.01
N ASP A 26 -4.07 4.93 -3.79
CA ASP A 26 -3.62 3.93 -2.81
C ASP A 26 -4.74 2.93 -2.48
N CYS A 27 -5.99 3.38 -2.54
CA CYS A 27 -7.14 2.51 -2.39
C CYS A 27 -7.25 1.47 -3.53
N ASP A 28 -6.95 1.85 -4.76
CA ASP A 28 -6.93 0.93 -5.91
C ASP A 28 -5.84 -0.14 -5.73
N HIS A 29 -4.65 0.30 -5.32
CA HIS A 29 -3.50 -0.55 -5.01
C HIS A 29 -3.82 -1.56 -3.89
N MET A 30 -4.24 -1.08 -2.72
CA MET A 30 -4.58 -1.94 -1.57
C MET A 30 -5.71 -2.92 -1.89
N HIS A 31 -6.69 -2.51 -2.69
CA HIS A 31 -7.76 -3.39 -3.15
C HIS A 31 -7.20 -4.57 -3.95
N ARG A 32 -6.33 -4.32 -4.95
CA ARG A 32 -5.75 -5.41 -5.73
C ARG A 32 -4.80 -6.27 -4.90
N CYS A 33 -4.02 -5.67 -3.99
CA CYS A 33 -3.21 -6.41 -3.01
C CYS A 33 -4.07 -7.38 -2.17
N ALA A 34 -5.21 -6.93 -1.66
CA ALA A 34 -6.12 -7.78 -0.88
C ALA A 34 -6.70 -8.93 -1.73
N VAL A 35 -7.04 -8.68 -2.99
CA VAL A 35 -7.48 -9.74 -3.93
C VAL A 35 -6.36 -10.74 -4.20
N LEU A 36 -5.12 -10.29 -4.39
CA LEU A 36 -3.96 -11.16 -4.56
C LEU A 36 -3.68 -12.00 -3.31
N ALA A 37 -3.91 -11.46 -2.12
CA ALA A 37 -3.76 -12.19 -0.86
C ALA A 37 -4.75 -13.38 -0.75
N MET A 38 -5.94 -13.26 -1.37
CA MET A 38 -6.92 -14.35 -1.42
C MET A 38 -6.46 -15.56 -2.24
N LEU A 39 -5.49 -15.39 -3.15
CA LEU A 39 -4.98 -16.46 -4.02
C LEU A 39 -4.13 -17.48 -3.27
N THR A 40 -3.80 -17.23 -2.00
CA THR A 40 -3.13 -18.22 -1.15
C THR A 40 -4.04 -19.42 -0.85
N PRO A 41 -3.48 -20.65 -0.83
CA PRO A 41 -4.24 -21.85 -0.47
C PRO A 41 -4.88 -21.73 0.92
N HIS A 42 -6.14 -22.15 1.02
CA HIS A 42 -6.95 -22.08 2.24
C HIS A 42 -6.46 -22.99 3.37
N ASP A 43 -5.69 -24.03 3.06
CA ASP A 43 -5.39 -25.17 3.92
C ASP A 43 -3.94 -25.18 4.45
N LYS A 44 -3.20 -24.08 4.25
CA LYS A 44 -1.85 -23.94 4.78
C LYS A 44 -1.91 -23.76 6.30
N LYS A 45 -1.59 -24.82 7.05
CA LYS A 45 -1.72 -24.91 8.53
C LYS A 45 -1.01 -23.80 9.32
N ASP A 46 0.02 -23.18 8.74
CA ASP A 46 0.86 -22.17 9.40
C ASP A 46 0.77 -20.81 8.68
N PHE A 47 -0.40 -20.49 8.11
CA PHE A 47 -0.62 -19.23 7.41
C PHE A 47 -2.06 -18.73 7.58
N ASP A 48 -2.24 -17.59 8.20
CA ASP A 48 -3.54 -16.93 8.30
C ASP A 48 -3.78 -16.02 7.09
N ARG A 49 -4.48 -16.58 6.11
CA ARG A 49 -4.93 -15.82 4.94
C ARG A 49 -5.86 -14.66 5.30
N GLY A 50 -6.75 -14.84 6.28
CA GLY A 50 -7.69 -13.78 6.69
C GLY A 50 -6.95 -12.60 7.33
N ARG A 51 -5.89 -12.88 8.09
CA ARG A 51 -4.97 -11.87 8.61
C ARG A 51 -4.21 -11.17 7.48
N THR A 52 -3.67 -11.91 6.52
CA THR A 52 -2.95 -11.35 5.36
C THR A 52 -3.84 -10.40 4.53
N ILE A 53 -5.09 -10.78 4.26
CA ILE A 53 -6.05 -9.93 3.54
C ILE A 53 -6.31 -8.63 4.31
N ARG A 54 -6.57 -8.72 5.63
CA ARG A 54 -6.78 -7.53 6.47
C ARG A 54 -5.54 -6.63 6.51
N MET A 55 -4.35 -7.23 6.59
CA MET A 55 -3.08 -6.50 6.54
C MET A 55 -2.92 -5.74 5.21
N ALA A 56 -3.17 -6.40 4.08
CA ALA A 56 -3.10 -5.77 2.76
C ALA A 56 -4.07 -4.58 2.62
N LEU A 57 -5.24 -4.63 3.28
CA LEU A 57 -6.23 -3.55 3.26
C LEU A 57 -5.84 -2.31 4.09
N VAL A 58 -4.87 -2.43 5.00
CA VAL A 58 -4.55 -1.35 5.96
C VAL A 58 -3.08 -0.96 5.98
N HIS A 59 -2.21 -1.61 5.19
CA HIS A 59 -0.77 -1.37 5.25
C HIS A 59 -0.38 0.08 4.90
N ASP A 60 -1.09 0.70 3.95
CA ASP A 60 -0.88 2.12 3.56
C ASP A 60 -1.88 3.08 4.23
N VAL A 61 -2.59 2.66 5.29
CA VAL A 61 -3.60 3.54 5.95
C VAL A 61 -2.98 4.82 6.54
N ALA A 62 -1.69 4.80 6.83
CA ALA A 62 -0.90 5.94 7.28
C ALA A 62 -0.84 7.08 6.26
N GLU A 63 -0.87 6.73 4.98
CA GLU A 63 -0.68 7.66 3.86
C GLU A 63 -1.88 8.62 3.72
N ALA A 64 -3.03 8.25 4.31
CA ALA A 64 -4.18 9.14 4.46
C ALA A 64 -3.85 10.48 5.16
N VAL A 65 -2.80 10.49 5.99
CA VAL A 65 -2.33 11.68 6.72
C VAL A 65 -0.93 12.08 6.26
N ALA A 66 -0.02 11.12 6.14
CA ALA A 66 1.37 11.38 5.77
C ALA A 66 1.55 11.71 4.27
N GLY A 67 0.60 11.32 3.42
CA GLY A 67 0.76 11.20 1.97
C GLY A 67 1.60 9.98 1.57
N ASP A 68 1.59 9.63 0.28
CA ASP A 68 2.45 8.58 -0.29
C ASP A 68 3.90 9.10 -0.39
N ILE A 69 4.71 8.73 0.61
CA ILE A 69 6.11 9.13 0.74
C ILE A 69 7.02 8.10 0.09
N THR A 70 7.53 8.44 -1.10
CA THR A 70 8.54 7.64 -1.81
C THR A 70 9.97 7.92 -1.31
N PRO A 71 10.95 7.03 -1.60
CA PRO A 71 12.37 7.27 -1.31
C PRO A 71 12.95 8.56 -1.91
N PHE A 72 12.31 9.11 -2.94
CA PHE A 72 12.73 10.33 -3.62
C PHE A 72 12.09 11.61 -3.04
N CYS A 73 11.33 11.51 -1.95
CA CYS A 73 10.74 12.65 -1.25
C CYS A 73 11.73 13.30 -0.24
N GLY A 74 12.89 12.67 0.00
CA GLY A 74 13.92 13.24 0.89
C GLY A 74 13.56 13.20 2.39
N VAL A 75 12.53 12.43 2.75
CA VAL A 75 12.10 12.22 4.14
C VAL A 75 12.97 11.11 4.75
N SER A 76 13.56 11.36 5.92
CA SER A 76 14.32 10.32 6.63
C SER A 76 13.40 9.19 7.11
N LYS A 77 13.96 8.00 7.38
CA LYS A 77 13.17 6.90 7.95
C LYS A 77 12.56 7.29 9.30
N GLU A 78 13.28 8.04 10.09
CA GLU A 78 12.85 8.53 11.40
C GLU A 78 11.68 9.51 11.28
N GLU A 79 11.70 10.41 10.30
CA GLU A 79 10.59 11.33 10.02
C GLU A 79 9.38 10.59 9.44
N LYS A 80 9.59 9.64 8.53
CA LYS A 80 8.52 8.78 7.99
C LYS A 80 7.82 8.03 9.11
N HIS A 81 8.57 7.34 9.97
CA HIS A 81 8.01 6.66 11.15
C HIS A 81 7.34 7.59 12.15
N LYS A 82 7.74 8.86 12.24
CA LYS A 82 7.09 9.84 13.11
C LYS A 82 5.74 10.27 12.53
N LEU A 83 5.68 10.50 11.22
CA LEU A 83 4.43 10.83 10.50
C LEU A 83 3.47 9.64 10.50
N GLU A 84 4.00 8.42 10.33
CA GLU A 84 3.20 7.20 10.36
C GLU A 84 2.66 6.87 11.76
N ARG A 85 3.26 7.38 12.85
CA ARG A 85 2.62 7.29 14.19
C ARG A 85 1.32 8.09 14.29
N GLU A 86 1.03 8.94 13.31
CA GLU A 86 -0.28 9.57 13.16
C GLU A 86 -1.35 8.60 12.60
N VAL A 87 -0.98 7.37 12.20
CA VAL A 87 -1.90 6.23 11.99
C VAL A 87 -2.90 6.14 13.13
N VAL A 88 -2.43 6.33 14.36
CA VAL A 88 -3.26 6.33 15.56
C VAL A 88 -4.45 7.30 15.43
N VAL A 89 -4.25 8.47 14.83
CA VAL A 89 -5.31 9.47 14.57
C VAL A 89 -6.33 8.95 13.56
N VAL A 90 -5.86 8.36 12.45
CA VAL A 90 -6.73 7.74 11.43
C VAL A 90 -7.55 6.61 12.04
N VAL A 91 -6.88 5.77 12.83
CA VAL A 91 -7.38 4.55 13.42
C VAL A 91 -8.43 4.82 14.51
N PHE A 92 -8.27 5.87 15.32
CA PHE A 92 -9.30 6.31 16.28
C PHE A 92 -10.56 6.86 15.60
N ASP A 93 -10.49 7.36 14.36
CA ASP A 93 -11.64 7.83 13.58
C ASP A 93 -12.43 6.67 12.93
N LEU A 94 -11.95 5.42 13.02
CA LEU A 94 -12.53 4.26 12.31
C LEU A 94 -13.48 3.40 13.13
N GLY A 95 -13.47 3.50 14.46
CA GLY A 95 -14.43 2.76 15.27
C GLY A 95 -14.02 2.57 16.72
N SER A 96 -14.33 1.38 17.24
CA SER A 96 -14.03 1.00 18.62
C SER A 96 -12.52 0.97 18.89
N ARG A 97 -12.13 1.10 20.16
CA ARG A 97 -10.73 1.01 20.57
C ARG A 97 -10.11 -0.34 20.19
N GLU A 98 -10.92 -1.39 20.17
CA GLU A 98 -10.54 -2.75 19.81
C GLU A 98 -10.21 -2.85 18.31
N THR A 99 -11.08 -2.31 17.46
CA THR A 99 -10.83 -2.21 16.00
C THR A 99 -9.60 -1.37 15.72
N ALA A 100 -9.45 -0.27 16.47
CA ALA A 100 -8.31 0.60 16.37
C ALA A 100 -7.00 -0.17 16.63
N GLN A 101 -6.94 -0.90 17.75
CA GLN A 101 -5.79 -1.71 18.09
C GLN A 101 -5.50 -2.79 17.05
N GLU A 102 -6.52 -3.47 16.50
CA GLU A 102 -6.32 -4.48 15.46
C GLU A 102 -5.62 -3.90 14.22
N ILE A 103 -6.04 -2.72 13.76
CA ILE A 103 -5.43 -2.05 12.60
C ILE A 103 -3.98 -1.64 12.90
N GLU A 104 -3.75 -1.03 14.07
CA GLU A 104 -2.40 -0.63 14.50
C GLU A 104 -1.46 -1.85 14.61
N ASP A 105 -1.94 -2.97 15.16
CA ASP A 105 -1.17 -4.21 15.29
C ASP A 105 -0.84 -4.80 13.91
N LEU A 106 -1.80 -4.83 12.98
CA LEU A 106 -1.57 -5.30 11.61
C LEU A 106 -0.56 -4.41 10.87
N TRP A 107 -0.67 -3.10 11.02
CA TRP A 107 0.24 -2.14 10.42
C TRP A 107 1.67 -2.30 10.96
N ASN A 108 1.83 -2.38 12.28
CA ASN A 108 3.12 -2.61 12.92
C ASN A 108 3.74 -3.96 12.50
N GLU A 109 2.94 -5.00 12.37
CA GLU A 109 3.39 -6.31 11.90
C GLU A 109 3.85 -6.26 10.43
N PHE A 110 3.08 -5.59 9.57
CA PHE A 110 3.48 -5.35 8.18
C PHE A 110 4.82 -4.61 8.13
N GLU A 111 4.98 -3.51 8.87
CA GLU A 111 6.22 -2.74 8.89
C GLU A 111 7.41 -3.54 9.40
N ALA A 112 7.22 -4.33 10.45
CA ALA A 112 8.26 -5.22 10.98
C ALA A 112 8.68 -6.28 9.95
N GLY A 113 7.75 -6.81 9.15
CA GLY A 113 8.05 -7.73 8.05
C GLY A 113 8.66 -9.06 8.50
N VAL A 114 8.29 -9.55 9.70
CA VAL A 114 8.89 -10.75 10.31
C VAL A 114 7.96 -11.97 10.32
N SER A 115 6.64 -11.78 10.32
CA SER A 115 5.69 -12.89 10.26
C SER A 115 5.57 -13.42 8.83
N GLN A 116 5.07 -14.65 8.69
CA GLN A 116 4.90 -15.26 7.37
C GLN A 116 3.86 -14.48 6.54
N GLU A 117 2.84 -13.96 7.20
CA GLU A 117 1.79 -13.10 6.66
C GLU A 117 2.35 -11.75 6.21
N ALA A 118 3.17 -11.09 7.03
CA ALA A 118 3.77 -9.80 6.69
C ALA A 118 4.77 -9.90 5.55
N ILE A 119 5.62 -10.93 5.55
CA ILE A 119 6.54 -11.20 4.44
C ILE A 119 5.75 -11.38 3.15
N TYR A 120 4.69 -12.20 3.18
CA TYR A 120 3.88 -12.45 2.00
C TYR A 120 3.08 -11.21 1.56
N ALA A 121 2.57 -10.40 2.48
CA ALA A 121 1.91 -9.13 2.17
C ALA A 121 2.87 -8.14 1.50
N LYS A 122 4.13 -8.03 1.98
CA LYS A 122 5.17 -7.21 1.34
C LYS A 122 5.56 -7.72 -0.05
N ASP A 123 5.56 -9.03 -0.26
CA ASP A 123 5.81 -9.61 -1.58
C ASP A 123 4.66 -9.30 -2.54
N ILE A 124 3.41 -9.35 -2.06
CA ILE A 124 2.23 -8.93 -2.83
C ILE A 124 2.30 -7.45 -3.19
N ASP A 125 2.59 -6.57 -2.23
CA ASP A 125 2.69 -5.12 -2.46
C ASP A 125 3.67 -4.81 -3.62
N LYS A 126 4.87 -5.39 -3.58
CA LYS A 126 5.85 -5.26 -4.66
C LYS A 126 5.40 -5.89 -5.96
N PHE A 127 4.81 -7.08 -5.92
CA PHE A 127 4.36 -7.78 -7.11
C PHE A 127 3.24 -7.00 -7.82
N GLU A 128 2.29 -6.47 -7.06
CA GLU A 128 1.21 -5.63 -7.53
C GLU A 128 1.77 -4.38 -8.21
N MET A 129 2.74 -3.70 -7.58
CA MET A 129 3.40 -2.52 -8.15
C MET A 129 4.08 -2.83 -9.50
N VAL A 130 4.78 -3.97 -9.62
CA VAL A 130 5.42 -4.40 -10.87
C VAL A 130 4.39 -4.75 -11.94
N LEU A 131 3.30 -5.41 -11.55
CA LEU A 131 2.20 -5.72 -12.46
C LEU A 131 1.54 -4.43 -12.98
N GLN A 132 1.33 -3.44 -12.11
CA GLN A 132 0.79 -2.14 -12.49
C GLN A 132 1.71 -1.38 -13.45
N ALA A 133 3.03 -1.42 -13.22
CA ALA A 133 4.02 -0.87 -14.15
C ALA A 133 3.85 -1.49 -15.55
N PHE A 134 3.80 -2.82 -15.63
CA PHE A 134 3.63 -3.53 -16.90
C PHE A 134 2.31 -3.16 -17.60
N GLU A 135 1.21 -3.03 -16.85
CA GLU A 135 -0.08 -2.61 -17.40
C GLU A 135 -0.03 -1.18 -17.95
N TYR A 136 0.63 -0.24 -17.24
CA TYR A 136 0.82 1.11 -17.75
C TYR A 136 1.71 1.13 -19.00
N GLU A 137 2.78 0.34 -19.06
CA GLU A 137 3.64 0.24 -20.25
C GLU A 137 2.86 -0.24 -21.46
N LYS A 138 2.02 -1.28 -21.26
CA LYS A 138 1.19 -1.85 -22.32
C LYS A 138 0.07 -0.89 -22.76
N ALA A 139 -0.58 -0.20 -21.83
CA ALA A 139 -1.66 0.74 -22.13
C ALA A 139 -1.16 1.99 -22.88
N HIS A 140 0.13 2.29 -22.77
CA HIS A 140 0.76 3.49 -23.33
C HIS A 140 1.81 3.17 -24.40
N GLU A 141 1.76 2.01 -25.05
CA GLU A 141 2.64 1.61 -26.17
C GLU A 141 4.16 1.92 -25.97
N GLY A 142 4.67 1.89 -24.73
CA GLY A 142 6.09 2.12 -24.38
C GLY A 142 6.72 3.40 -24.98
N PHE A 143 6.59 4.56 -24.34
CA PHE A 143 7.01 5.81 -24.98
C PHE A 143 8.50 6.18 -24.87
N ASP A 144 9.08 6.56 -26.00
CA ASP A 144 9.96 7.73 -26.20
C ASP A 144 9.43 8.50 -27.46
N ASN A 145 9.88 9.66 -27.95
CA ASN A 145 11.21 10.24 -28.15
C ASN A 145 11.44 11.55 -27.37
N ASN A 146 10.66 11.85 -26.31
CA ASN A 146 11.01 12.79 -25.22
C ASN A 146 9.96 12.94 -24.09
N GLY A 147 9.26 11.88 -23.69
CA GLY A 147 8.38 11.92 -22.50
C GLY A 147 8.22 10.54 -21.89
N ARG A 148 9.35 9.92 -21.56
CA ARG A 148 9.61 8.48 -21.61
C ARG A 148 8.82 7.60 -20.63
N MET A 149 8.64 6.32 -20.98
CA MET A 149 8.59 5.23 -20.00
C MET A 149 9.31 3.98 -20.51
N PHE A 150 10.31 3.53 -19.74
CA PHE A 150 10.73 2.14 -19.61
C PHE A 150 11.04 1.95 -18.12
N LEU A 151 10.23 1.17 -17.42
CA LEU A 151 10.31 0.94 -15.97
C LEU A 151 11.10 -0.35 -15.63
N MET A 152 12.06 -0.72 -16.47
CA MET A 152 13.11 -1.71 -16.17
C MET A 152 14.49 -1.22 -16.62
#